data_AF-A0A9P6T5Q9-F1
#
_entry.id   AF-A0A9P6T5Q9-F1
#
_cell.length_a   1.000
_cell.length_b   1.000
_cell.length_c   1.000
_cell.angle_alpha   90.00
_cell.angle_beta   90.00
_cell.angle_gamma   90.00
#
_symmetry.space_group_name_H-M   'P 1'
#
loop_
_entity.id
_entity.type
_entity.pdbx_description
1 polymer ?
#
loop_
_entity_poly.entity_id
_entity_poly.type
_entity_poly.pdbx_seq_one_letter_code
_entity_poly.pdbx_strand_id
1 'polypeptide(L)'
;MASQIAPPASFGLISGTAFASASPAALAKILDSLDLASLENEHARLERAIQQLEQSNKEIEEFIELEQQELAAHLQGDNPFQPDPEFMLAIDENKAVIAKYNKTCADLKSAIQRKRGTASQAEAGVSHEPSNEGGVYL
;
A
#
# COMPACT_ATOMS: atom_id res chain seq x y z
N MET A 1 -18.95 -2.48 31.58
CA MET A 1 -19.44 -2.43 30.20
C MET A 1 -18.21 -2.52 29.29
N ALA A 2 -17.93 -3.70 28.74
CA ALA A 2 -16.76 -3.94 27.90
C ALA A 2 -17.18 -3.80 26.43
N SER A 3 -16.80 -2.71 25.77
CA SER A 3 -17.00 -2.53 24.34
C SER A 3 -15.92 -3.33 23.60
N GLN A 4 -16.21 -4.59 23.29
CA GLN A 4 -15.45 -5.37 22.31
C GLN A 4 -15.83 -4.87 20.92
N ILE A 5 -15.07 -3.91 20.41
CA ILE A 5 -15.01 -3.67 18.96
C ILE A 5 -13.77 -4.39 18.46
N ALA A 6 -13.85 -5.72 18.40
CA ALA A 6 -12.93 -6.49 17.57
C ALA A 6 -13.38 -6.25 16.11
N PRO A 7 -12.48 -5.82 15.20
CA PRO A 7 -12.86 -5.67 13.79
C PRO A 7 -13.23 -7.05 13.23
N PRO A 8 -14.24 -7.14 12.34
CA PRO A 8 -14.69 -8.40 11.81
C PRO A 8 -13.58 -9.04 10.96
N ALA A 9 -12.97 -10.07 11.51
CA ALA A 9 -12.15 -11.00 10.76
C ALA A 9 -13.09 -11.86 9.90
N SER A 10 -13.24 -11.52 8.62
CA SER A 10 -13.37 -12.47 7.50
C SER A 10 -13.92 -11.75 6.26
N PHE A 11 -13.07 -11.53 5.26
CA PHE A 11 -13.31 -11.89 3.85
C PHE A 11 -11.97 -11.71 3.09
N GLY A 12 -11.39 -12.81 2.60
CA GLY A 12 -10.23 -12.82 1.70
C GLY A 12 -8.85 -12.93 2.36
N LEU A 13 -8.31 -14.15 2.39
CA LEU A 13 -7.02 -14.56 2.98
C LEU A 13 -5.78 -14.06 2.22
N ILE A 14 -5.71 -12.76 1.92
CA ILE A 14 -4.45 -12.06 1.69
C ILE A 14 -4.58 -10.68 2.34
N SER A 15 -4.71 -10.67 3.67
CA SER A 15 -4.58 -9.46 4.48
C SER A 15 -3.24 -8.82 4.17
N GLY A 16 -3.17 -7.48 4.13
CA GLY A 16 -1.95 -6.68 3.85
C GLY A 16 -0.70 -7.06 4.65
N THR A 17 -0.86 -7.82 5.74
CA THR A 17 0.23 -8.46 6.48
C THR A 17 0.96 -9.55 5.67
N ALA A 18 0.26 -10.28 4.80
CA ALA A 18 0.82 -11.27 3.89
C ALA A 18 1.64 -10.62 2.76
N PHE A 19 1.17 -9.50 2.21
CA PHE A 19 1.92 -8.72 1.22
C PHE A 19 3.20 -8.12 1.82
N ALA A 20 3.11 -7.61 3.05
CA ALA A 20 4.28 -7.09 3.74
C ALA A 20 5.29 -8.21 4.09
N SER A 21 4.85 -9.41 4.50
CA SER A 21 5.78 -10.47 4.94
C SER A 21 6.29 -11.37 3.81
N ALA A 22 5.70 -11.31 2.61
CA ALA A 22 6.14 -12.11 1.47
C ALA A 22 7.53 -11.69 0.97
N SER A 23 8.36 -12.69 0.62
CA SER A 23 9.57 -12.42 -0.17
C SER A 23 9.17 -11.80 -1.52
N PRO A 24 10.03 -10.99 -2.16
CA PRO A 24 9.70 -10.36 -3.45
C PRO A 24 9.21 -11.35 -4.51
N ALA A 25 9.75 -12.58 -4.53
CA ALA A 25 9.33 -13.63 -5.46
C ALA A 25 7.96 -14.24 -5.11
N ALA A 26 7.63 -14.36 -3.81
CA ALA A 26 6.31 -14.81 -3.37
C ALA A 26 5.26 -13.73 -3.63
N LEU A 27 5.61 -12.46 -3.42
CA LEU A 27 4.76 -11.31 -3.69
C LEU A 27 4.34 -11.28 -5.16
N ALA A 28 5.29 -11.42 -6.09
CA ALA A 28 5.00 -11.45 -7.53
C ALA A 28 4.00 -12.56 -7.91
N LYS A 29 4.18 -13.78 -7.36
CA LYS A 29 3.26 -14.90 -7.62
C LYS A 29 1.85 -14.64 -7.09
N ILE A 30 1.74 -14.05 -5.90
CA ILE A 30 0.46 -13.66 -5.31
C ILE A 30 -0.23 -12.62 -6.19
N LEU A 31 0.50 -11.58 -6.61
CA LEU A 31 -0.01 -10.51 -7.47
C LEU A 31 -0.50 -11.02 -8.83
N ASP A 32 0.22 -11.96 -9.44
CA ASP A 32 -0.19 -12.52 -10.74
C ASP A 32 -1.44 -13.40 -10.61
N SER A 33 -1.68 -14.01 -9.44
CA SER A 33 -2.86 -14.86 -9.17
C SER A 33 -4.16 -14.09 -8.93
N LEU A 34 -4.07 -12.82 -8.54
CA LEU A 34 -5.23 -11.99 -8.19
C LEU A 34 -5.91 -11.41 -9.42
N ASP A 35 -7.23 -11.23 -9.36
CA ASP A 35 -7.97 -10.51 -10.40
C ASP A 35 -7.74 -9.00 -10.29
N LEU A 36 -8.08 -8.27 -11.37
CA LEU A 36 -7.81 -6.85 -11.47
C LEU A 36 -8.48 -6.04 -10.34
N ALA A 37 -9.73 -6.38 -10.00
CA ALA A 37 -10.47 -5.70 -8.94
C ALA A 37 -9.80 -5.89 -7.56
N SER A 38 -9.30 -7.10 -7.26
CA SER A 38 -8.57 -7.35 -6.01
C SER A 38 -7.25 -6.57 -5.94
N LEU A 39 -6.51 -6.48 -7.05
CA LEU A 39 -5.27 -5.70 -7.10
C LEU A 39 -5.52 -4.21 -6.87
N GLU A 40 -6.56 -3.65 -7.49
CA GLU A 40 -6.94 -2.24 -7.32
C GLU A 40 -7.42 -1.94 -5.91
N ASN A 41 -8.19 -2.86 -5.31
CA ASN A 41 -8.66 -2.71 -3.94
C ASN A 41 -7.49 -2.76 -2.94
N GLU A 42 -6.55 -3.70 -3.10
CA GLU A 42 -5.39 -3.79 -2.22
C GLU A 42 -4.45 -2.58 -2.38
N HIS A 43 -4.28 -2.08 -3.61
CA HIS A 43 -3.55 -0.85 -3.86
C HIS A 43 -4.18 0.35 -3.12
N ALA A 44 -5.49 0.55 -3.26
CA ALA A 44 -6.21 1.63 -2.59
C ALA A 44 -6.18 1.50 -1.05
N ARG A 45 -6.16 0.25 -0.55
CA ARG A 45 -6.03 -0.03 0.89
C ARG A 45 -4.64 0.33 1.42
N LEU A 46 -3.57 -0.01 0.69
CA LEU A 46 -2.21 0.36 1.07
C LEU A 46 -1.97 1.86 0.99
N GLU A 47 -2.51 2.57 -0.02
CA GLU A 47 -2.43 4.03 -0.09
C GLU A 47 -3.07 4.70 1.13
N ARG A 48 -4.24 4.22 1.58
CA ARG A 48 -4.87 4.72 2.81
C ARG A 48 -4.03 4.43 4.05
N ALA A 49 -3.42 3.24 4.13
CA ALA A 49 -2.55 2.89 5.26
C ALA A 49 -1.29 3.78 5.32
N ILE A 50 -0.70 4.10 4.17
CA ILE A 50 0.42 5.05 4.08
C ILE A 50 -0.01 6.42 4.59
N GLN A 51 -1.14 6.95 4.13
CA GLN A 51 -1.65 8.25 4.58
C GLN A 51 -1.89 8.30 6.09
N GLN A 52 -2.40 7.21 6.68
CA GLN A 52 -2.60 7.12 8.12
C GLN A 52 -1.28 7.13 8.91
N LEU A 53 -0.25 6.44 8.41
CA LEU A 53 1.08 6.44 9.03
C LEU A 53 1.78 7.79 8.89
N GLU A 54 1.65 8.45 7.74
CA GLU A 54 2.15 9.81 7.52
C GLU A 54 1.48 10.81 8.44
N GLN A 55 0.15 10.72 8.60
CA GLN A 55 -0.60 11.55 9.54
C GLN A 55 -0.18 11.27 10.99
N SER A 56 0.03 10.00 11.36
CA SER A 56 0.52 9.64 12.69
C SER A 56 1.91 10.21 12.96
N ASN A 57 2.84 10.17 11.99
CA ASN A 57 4.15 10.80 12.14
C ASN A 57 4.03 12.30 12.36
N LYS A 58 3.16 12.98 11.61
CA LYS A 58 2.91 14.40 11.76
C LYS A 58 2.39 14.75 13.15
N GLU A 59 1.47 13.96 13.69
CA GLU A 59 0.92 14.15 15.03
C GLU A 59 1.98 13.96 16.12
N ILE A 60 2.88 12.99 15.95
CA ILE A 60 4.00 12.76 16.87
C ILE A 60 5.00 13.94 16.81
N GLU A 61 5.34 14.40 15.60
CA GLU A 61 6.22 15.56 15.40
C GLU A 61 5.63 16.84 16.02
N GLU A 62 4.34 17.10 15.80
CA GLU A 62 3.63 18.23 16.44
C GLU A 62 3.62 18.13 17.97
N PHE A 63 3.44 16.93 18.51
CA PHE A 63 3.48 16.70 19.96
C PHE A 63 4.87 16.98 20.54
N ILE A 64 5.94 16.48 19.89
CA ILE A 64 7.34 16.75 20.27
C ILE A 64 7.61 18.25 20.29
N GLU A 65 7.19 18.98 19.24
CA GLU A 65 7.41 20.43 19.15
C GLU A 65 6.71 21.19 20.28
N LEU A 66 5.47 20.80 20.62
CA LEU A 66 4.71 21.41 21.71
C LEU A 66 5.37 21.16 23.06
N GLU A 67 5.81 19.94 23.36
CA GLU A 67 6.52 19.62 24.61
C GLU A 67 7.82 20.42 24.71
N GLN A 68 8.61 20.49 23.64
CA GLN A 68 9.86 21.25 23.63
C GLN A 68 9.64 22.75 23.85
N GLN A 69 8.58 23.32 23.27
CA GLN A 69 8.20 24.71 23.50
C GLN A 69 7.77 24.96 24.95
N GLU A 70 6.96 24.07 25.53
CA GLU A 70 6.51 24.18 26.91
C GLU A 70 7.69 24.10 27.90
N LEU A 71 8.61 23.15 27.68
CA LEU A 71 9.82 22.97 28.47
C LEU A 71 10.77 24.17 28.35
N ALA A 72 10.96 24.70 27.14
CA ALA A 72 11.77 25.90 26.91
C ALA A 72 11.16 27.15 27.57
N ALA A 73 9.83 27.26 27.62
CA ALA A 73 9.15 28.36 28.31
C ALA A 73 9.31 28.30 29.85
N HIS A 74 9.42 27.08 30.42
CA HIS A 74 9.55 26.87 31.86
C HIS A 74 11.00 26.90 32.36
N LEU A 75 11.98 26.53 31.52
CA LEU A 75 13.40 26.47 31.89
C LEU A 75 14.18 27.55 31.12
N GLN A 76 14.53 28.66 31.79
CA GLN A 76 15.51 29.64 31.29
C GLN A 76 16.95 29.06 31.31
N GLY A 77 17.21 27.97 30.59
CA GLY A 77 18.49 27.26 30.68
C GLY A 77 18.97 26.67 29.35
N ASP A 78 20.24 26.94 29.04
CA ASP A 78 21.05 26.61 27.85
C ASP A 78 21.19 25.10 27.47
N ASN A 79 20.27 24.22 27.88
CA ASN A 79 20.31 22.81 27.48
C ASN A 79 19.35 22.57 26.30
N PRO A 80 19.85 22.10 25.13
CA PRO A 80 18.96 21.68 24.05
C PRO A 80 18.14 20.49 24.51
N PHE A 81 16.82 20.67 24.65
CA PHE A 81 15.90 19.58 24.94
C PHE A 81 15.91 18.60 23.77
N GLN A 82 16.28 17.36 24.05
CA GLN A 82 16.17 16.29 23.08
C GLN A 82 14.75 15.72 23.12
N PRO A 83 14.15 15.43 21.96
CA PRO A 83 12.87 14.73 21.91
C PRO A 83 12.97 13.38 22.60
N ASP A 84 11.85 12.90 23.16
CA ASP A 84 11.80 11.56 23.74
C ASP A 84 12.24 10.53 22.68
N PRO A 85 13.26 9.70 22.97
CA PRO A 85 13.72 8.68 22.05
C PRO A 85 12.62 7.68 21.66
N GLU A 86 11.58 7.47 22.48
CA GLU A 86 10.45 6.60 22.14
C GLU A 86 9.62 7.17 20.98
N PHE A 87 9.38 8.48 20.95
CA PHE A 87 8.66 9.11 19.83
C PHE A 87 9.49 9.09 18.54
N MET A 88 10.81 9.30 18.65
CA MET A 88 11.70 9.19 17.50
C MET A 88 11.73 7.76 16.95
N LEU A 89 11.75 6.75 17.82
CA LEU A 89 11.68 5.35 17.42
C LEU A 89 10.35 5.04 16.71
N ALA A 90 9.22 5.52 17.23
CA ALA A 90 7.92 5.32 16.59
C ALA A 90 7.85 5.93 15.18
N ILE A 91 8.42 7.12 14.99
CA ILE A 91 8.53 7.76 13.67
C ILE A 91 9.39 6.90 12.72
N ASP A 92 10.52 6.38 13.19
CA ASP A 92 11.43 5.56 12.39
C ASP A 92 10.80 4.21 11.99
N GLU A 93 10.08 3.57 12.91
CA GLU A 93 9.31 2.35 12.63
C GLU A 93 8.22 2.62 11.58
N ASN A 94 7.47 3.70 11.72
CA ASN A 94 6.47 4.12 10.74
C ASN A 94 7.10 4.40 9.37
N LYS A 95 8.24 5.10 9.32
CA LYS A 95 8.99 5.34 8.07
C LYS A 95 9.41 4.04 7.38
N ALA A 96 9.87 3.05 8.15
CA ALA A 96 10.24 1.75 7.61
C ALA A 96 9.02 1.01 7.02
N VAL A 97 7.87 1.08 7.69
CA VAL A 97 6.61 0.50 7.19
C VAL A 97 6.12 1.24 5.94
N ILE A 98 6.16 2.56 5.92
CA ILE A 98 5.78 3.39 4.76
C ILE A 98 6.65 3.04 3.55
N ALA A 99 7.97 2.95 3.71
CA ALA A 99 8.88 2.60 2.61
C ALA A 99 8.53 1.23 2.00
N LYS A 100 8.15 0.28 2.86
CA LYS A 100 7.73 -1.06 2.45
C LYS A 100 6.39 -1.06 1.72
N TYR A 101 5.41 -0.31 2.22
CA TYR A 101 4.12 -0.16 1.55
C TYR A 101 4.25 0.56 0.21
N ASN A 102 5.06 1.61 0.11
CA ASN A 102 5.34 2.31 -1.15
C ASN A 102 5.92 1.37 -2.21
N LYS A 103 6.88 0.52 -1.83
CA LYS A 103 7.41 -0.51 -2.72
C LYS A 103 6.33 -1.48 -3.18
N THR A 104 5.50 -1.96 -2.26
CA THR A 104 4.40 -2.87 -2.56
C THR A 104 3.35 -2.22 -3.49
N CYS A 105 3.05 -0.93 -3.31
CA CYS A 105 2.19 -0.16 -4.20
C CYS A 105 2.77 -0.07 -5.63
N ALA A 106 4.08 0.11 -5.77
CA ALA A 106 4.73 0.11 -7.09
C ALA A 106 4.60 -1.26 -7.78
N ASP A 107 4.77 -2.35 -7.03
CA ASP A 107 4.61 -3.71 -7.54
C ASP A 107 3.15 -3.98 -7.94
N LEU A 108 2.18 -3.52 -7.14
CA LEU A 108 0.75 -3.57 -7.44
C LEU A 108 0.39 -2.78 -8.70
N LYS A 109 0.87 -1.53 -8.83
CA LYS A 109 0.67 -0.71 -10.05
C LYS A 109 1.19 -1.42 -11.29
N SER A 110 2.35 -2.04 -11.19
CA SER A 110 2.95 -2.81 -12.29
C SER A 110 2.10 -4.02 -12.66
N ALA A 111 1.60 -4.77 -11.66
CA ALA A 111 0.71 -5.92 -11.89
C ALA A 111 -0.63 -5.52 -12.52
N ILE A 112 -1.24 -4.42 -12.04
CA ILE A 112 -2.46 -3.82 -12.58
C ILE A 112 -2.26 -3.45 -14.05
N GLN A 113 -1.16 -2.77 -14.38
CA GLN A 113 -0.85 -2.38 -15.76
C GLN A 113 -0.67 -3.60 -16.67
N ARG A 114 0.03 -4.65 -16.23
CA ARG A 114 0.17 -5.90 -16.99
C ARG A 114 -1.20 -6.53 -17.27
N LYS A 115 -2.07 -6.65 -16.25
CA LYS A 115 -3.40 -7.26 -16.42
C LYS A 115 -4.32 -6.45 -17.33
N ARG A 116 -4.30 -5.12 -17.23
CA ARG A 116 -5.03 -4.23 -18.15
C ARG A 116 -4.49 -4.35 -19.58
N GLY A 117 -3.17 -4.43 -19.76
CA GLY A 117 -2.54 -4.64 -21.07
C GLY A 117 -2.88 -5.99 -21.72
N THR A 118 -2.93 -7.07 -20.93
CA THR A 118 -3.35 -8.38 -21.42
C THR A 118 -4.84 -8.46 -21.77
N ALA A 119 -5.70 -7.75 -21.03
CA ALA A 119 -7.12 -7.65 -21.37
C ALA A 119 -7.33 -6.93 -22.71
N SER A 120 -6.60 -5.84 -22.97
CA SER A 120 -6.65 -5.12 -24.26
C SER A 120 -6.08 -5.94 -25.43
N GLN A 121 -5.13 -6.85 -25.21
CA GLN A 121 -4.65 -7.76 -26.27
C GLN A 121 -5.59 -8.94 -26.53
N ALA A 122 -6.30 -9.42 -25.51
CA ALA A 122 -7.31 -10.47 -25.68
C ALA A 122 -8.53 -9.98 -26.49
N GLU A 123 -8.90 -8.70 -26.37
CA GLU A 123 -9.98 -8.10 -27.17
C GLU A 123 -9.55 -7.69 -28.59
N ALA A 124 -8.27 -7.38 -28.81
CA ALA A 124 -7.75 -7.04 -30.15
C ALA A 124 -7.48 -8.25 -31.06
N GLY A 125 -7.63 -9.48 -30.55
CA GLY A 125 -7.36 -10.73 -31.27
C GLY A 125 -8.58 -11.41 -31.90
N VAL A 126 -9.80 -10.89 -31.69
CA VAL A 126 -11.05 -11.48 -32.22
C VAL A 126 -11.80 -10.46 -33.06
N SER A 127 -11.20 -10.06 -34.19
CA SER A 127 -11.90 -9.40 -35.31
C SER A 127 -11.03 -9.47 -36.57
N HIS A 128 -11.07 -10.62 -37.25
CA HIS A 128 -10.84 -10.67 -38.70
C HIS A 128 -11.78 -11.71 -39.33
N GLU A 129 -13.02 -11.28 -39.60
CA GLU A 129 -13.77 -11.72 -40.78
C GLU A 129 -13.99 -10.45 -41.62
N PRO A 130 -14.05 -10.48 -42.97
CA PRO A 130 -14.66 -11.57 -43.77
C PRO A 130 -13.99 -11.91 -45.12
N SER A 131 -14.48 -13.00 -45.73
CA SER A 131 -14.63 -13.25 -47.18
C SER A 131 -13.37 -13.40 -48.06
N ASN A 132 -13.20 -14.60 -48.63
CA ASN A 132 -12.94 -14.68 -50.07
C ASN A 132 -13.63 -15.90 -50.68
N GLU A 133 -14.59 -15.62 -51.55
CA GLU A 133 -15.22 -16.55 -52.48
C GLU A 133 -14.17 -17.26 -53.34
N GLY A 134 -14.49 -18.47 -53.83
CA GLY A 134 -13.83 -19.03 -55.01
C GLY A 134 -13.30 -20.46 -54.89
N GLY A 135 -14.13 -21.41 -54.46
CA GLY A 135 -13.86 -22.84 -54.62
C GLY A 135 -14.49 -23.38 -55.91
N VAL A 136 -13.69 -23.49 -56.97
CA VAL A 136 -14.06 -24.10 -58.25
C VAL A 136 -14.30 -25.61 -58.06
N TYR A 137 -15.48 -26.10 -58.46
CA TYR A 137 -15.75 -27.52 -58.66
C TYR A 137 -15.36 -27.91 -60.09
N LEU A 138 -14.48 -28.90 -60.24
CA LEU A 138 -14.31 -29.73 -61.43
C LEU A 138 -14.58 -31.19 -61.06
#